data_AF-L1JXZ9-F1
#
_entry.id   AF-L1JXZ9-F1
#
_cell.length_a   1.000
_cell.length_b   1.000
_cell.length_c   1.000
_cell.angle_alpha   90.00
_cell.angle_beta   90.00
_cell.angle_gamma   90.00
#
_symmetry.space_group_name_H-M   'P 1'
#
loop_
_entity.id
_entity.type
_entity.pdbx_description
1 polymer ?
#
loop_
_entity_poly.entity_id
_entity_poly.type
_entity_poly.pdbx_seq_one_letter_code
_entity_poly.pdbx_strand_id
1 'polypeptide(L)'
;MSDLASQLDAIEKISTHAQKIDEYKKLAEKLFANPCMDSLHFFLSRMAEDPPPSGEAVPTMISRQVLQDFVNFVFTCNTLTPAQKKELGNLCLAKLKARLSSFEEQFSMASEHMADILQGEEDWKGAADVLSQIPLTSSQRNISDEYKAKMYVRIAMLYLEDDNEISAEAFVHRSHNIIGKPDFTNLQVKFQHQACRARIYDAKRKFLDAARHYYELSQVGKATVLAVMGEEAAKLSNIDEMIETQNLDALNKAAICVVLAPAGPDRSRTLAMLYKDERTSKVKTFNMLQKIYLERVVRAPEIEEFQKELRPHQMAETSDGFTVLQKAMIEHNLFAAAKMYKNITFKELGFFLHVDPDKAEKIARDMILEDRIGGNIDQIDGMIYFEHGSDAIKNWDSEIAGACMAVNEITQYIADHHPDFVLPVE
;
A
#
# COMPACT_ATOMS: atom_id res chain seq x y z
N MET A 1 6.22 -6.55 -50.30
CA MET A 1 7.31 -5.61 -49.92
C MET A 1 7.69 -4.64 -51.05
N SER A 2 7.99 -5.06 -52.28
CA SER A 2 8.35 -4.13 -53.38
C SER A 2 7.26 -3.09 -53.71
N ASP A 3 6.00 -3.50 -53.66
CA ASP A 3 4.84 -2.63 -53.89
C ASP A 3 4.67 -1.59 -52.76
N LEU A 4 4.84 -2.00 -51.50
CA LEU A 4 4.74 -1.09 -50.34
C LEU A 4 5.87 -0.06 -50.32
N ALA A 5 7.10 -0.46 -50.62
CA ALA A 5 8.23 0.48 -50.72
C ALA A 5 7.97 1.54 -51.81
N SER A 6 7.50 1.11 -52.98
CA SER A 6 7.15 2.02 -54.08
C SER A 6 6.03 2.99 -53.71
N GLN A 7 5.03 2.54 -52.93
CA GLN A 7 3.94 3.39 -52.44
C GLN A 7 4.43 4.42 -51.42
N LEU A 8 5.31 4.03 -50.49
CA LEU A 8 5.91 4.95 -49.52
C LEU A 8 6.76 6.02 -50.24
N ASP A 9 7.60 5.61 -51.19
CA ASP A 9 8.41 6.54 -52.00
C ASP A 9 7.54 7.51 -52.82
N ALA A 10 6.37 7.07 -53.29
CA ALA A 10 5.43 7.93 -53.99
C ALA A 10 4.80 8.98 -53.07
N ILE A 11 4.44 8.60 -51.83
CA ILE A 11 3.89 9.53 -50.84
C ILE A 11 4.95 10.56 -50.42
N GLU A 12 6.23 10.17 -50.33
CA GLU A 12 7.32 11.09 -50.00
C GLU A 12 7.52 12.19 -51.04
N LYS A 13 7.22 11.93 -52.31
CA LYS A 13 7.33 12.90 -53.41
C LYS A 13 6.20 13.94 -53.45
N ILE A 14 5.14 13.76 -52.68
CA ILE A 14 4.04 14.73 -52.59
C ILE A 14 4.57 16.07 -52.06
N SER A 15 4.07 17.19 -52.58
CA SER A 15 4.59 18.52 -52.21
C SER A 15 4.02 19.05 -50.89
N THR A 16 2.78 18.70 -50.54
CA THR A 16 2.08 19.27 -49.38
C THR A 16 2.07 18.32 -48.18
N HIS A 17 2.40 18.85 -46.99
CA HIS A 17 2.43 18.05 -45.77
C HIS A 17 1.05 17.49 -45.38
N ALA A 18 -0.03 18.23 -45.62
CA ALA A 18 -1.39 17.77 -45.30
C ALA A 18 -1.79 16.54 -46.13
N GLN A 19 -1.51 16.55 -47.45
CA GLN A 19 -1.79 15.40 -48.31
C GLN A 19 -0.90 14.21 -47.97
N LYS A 20 0.37 14.43 -47.60
CA LYS A 20 1.25 13.35 -47.11
C LYS A 20 0.66 12.64 -45.90
N ILE A 21 0.21 13.41 -44.91
CA ILE A 21 -0.39 12.85 -43.68
C ILE A 21 -1.61 12.00 -44.03
N ASP A 22 -2.51 12.51 -44.87
CA ASP A 22 -3.73 11.81 -45.26
C ASP A 22 -3.44 10.50 -46.02
N GLU A 23 -2.50 10.53 -46.98
CA GLU A 23 -2.12 9.33 -47.73
C GLU A 23 -1.39 8.29 -46.87
N TYR A 24 -0.54 8.71 -45.92
CA TYR A 24 0.07 7.79 -44.96
C TYR A 24 -0.96 7.15 -44.03
N LYS A 25 -1.96 7.91 -43.56
CA LYS A 25 -3.05 7.39 -42.74
C LYS A 25 -3.89 6.36 -43.51
N LYS A 26 -4.30 6.68 -44.74
CA LYS A 26 -5.01 5.74 -45.63
C LYS A 26 -4.20 4.48 -45.90
N LEU A 27 -2.89 4.61 -46.07
CA LEU A 27 -2.01 3.46 -46.26
C LEU A 27 -1.97 2.60 -44.99
N ALA A 28 -1.83 3.21 -43.82
CA ALA A 28 -1.89 2.48 -42.54
C ALA A 28 -3.22 1.73 -42.38
N GLU A 29 -4.35 2.39 -42.64
CA GLU A 29 -5.68 1.76 -42.61
C GLU A 29 -5.78 0.54 -43.54
N LYS A 30 -5.29 0.65 -44.77
CA LYS A 30 -5.24 -0.48 -45.72
C LYS A 30 -4.39 -1.64 -45.21
N LEU A 31 -3.25 -1.33 -44.56
CA LEU A 31 -2.38 -2.36 -43.99
C LEU A 31 -3.05 -3.09 -42.82
N PHE A 32 -3.80 -2.39 -41.96
CA PHE A 32 -4.54 -3.03 -40.86
C PHE A 32 -5.82 -3.76 -41.30
N ALA A 33 -6.40 -3.39 -42.45
CA ALA A 33 -7.51 -4.11 -43.06
C ALA A 33 -7.11 -5.52 -43.56
N ASN A 34 -5.87 -5.68 -44.04
CA ASN A 34 -5.30 -6.98 -44.40
C ASN A 34 -3.89 -7.13 -43.81
N PRO A 35 -3.79 -7.47 -42.50
CA PRO A 35 -2.55 -7.37 -41.76
C PRO A 35 -1.52 -8.40 -42.23
N CYS A 36 -0.37 -7.89 -42.69
CA CYS A 36 0.84 -8.65 -42.96
C CYS A 36 1.95 -8.10 -42.07
N MET A 37 2.53 -8.94 -41.20
CA MET A 37 3.51 -8.52 -40.20
C MET A 37 4.74 -7.86 -40.84
N ASP A 38 5.31 -8.44 -41.89
CA ASP A 38 6.46 -7.86 -42.60
C ASP A 38 6.16 -6.45 -43.13
N SER A 39 4.94 -6.25 -43.67
CA SER A 39 4.50 -4.95 -44.19
C SER A 39 4.32 -3.92 -43.07
N LEU A 40 3.76 -4.32 -41.93
CA LEU A 40 3.59 -3.46 -40.74
C LEU A 40 4.94 -3.10 -40.11
N HIS A 41 5.86 -4.06 -40.02
CA HIS A 41 7.23 -3.85 -39.53
C HIS A 41 7.99 -2.87 -40.44
N PHE A 42 7.86 -3.03 -41.76
CA PHE A 42 8.48 -2.15 -42.74
C PHE A 42 7.91 -0.73 -42.66
N PHE A 43 6.58 -0.59 -42.61
CA PHE A 43 5.90 0.70 -42.47
C PHE A 43 6.34 1.44 -41.18
N LEU A 44 6.31 0.76 -40.04
CA LEU A 44 6.76 1.32 -38.76
C LEU A 44 8.24 1.74 -38.81
N SER A 45 9.10 0.90 -39.38
CA SER A 45 10.52 1.21 -39.53
C SER A 45 10.73 2.47 -40.35
N ARG A 46 10.04 2.61 -41.50
CA ARG A 46 10.13 3.80 -42.36
C ARG A 46 9.62 5.06 -41.67
N MET A 47 8.53 4.97 -40.90
CA MET A 47 7.99 6.13 -40.17
C MET A 47 8.86 6.58 -38.98
N ALA A 48 9.54 5.63 -38.33
CA ALA A 48 10.39 5.88 -37.17
C ALA A 48 11.87 6.14 -37.52
N GLU A 49 12.27 5.95 -38.78
CA GLU A 49 13.63 6.18 -39.28
C GLU A 49 14.15 7.59 -38.93
N ASP A 50 15.45 7.66 -38.57
CA ASP A 50 16.11 8.94 -38.35
C ASP A 50 16.18 9.74 -39.66
N PRO A 51 15.72 11.01 -39.68
CA PRO A 51 15.86 11.83 -40.85
C PRO A 51 17.35 12.11 -41.09
N PRO A 52 17.91 11.75 -42.25
CA PRO A 52 19.30 12.02 -42.55
C PRO A 52 19.53 13.53 -42.72
N PRO A 53 20.76 14.03 -42.48
CA PRO A 53 21.09 15.45 -42.66
C PRO A 53 20.86 15.97 -44.08
N SER A 54 20.87 15.07 -45.06
CA SER A 54 20.47 15.30 -46.45
C SER A 54 19.93 14.00 -47.04
N GLY A 55 18.62 13.88 -47.20
CA GLY A 55 17.96 12.72 -47.81
C GLY A 55 16.43 12.70 -47.63
N GLU A 56 15.78 11.75 -48.32
CA GLU A 56 14.34 11.50 -48.31
C GLU A 56 13.95 10.70 -47.05
N ALA A 57 13.59 11.41 -45.98
CA ALA A 57 12.96 10.80 -44.81
C ALA A 57 11.71 11.58 -44.43
N VAL A 58 10.78 10.88 -43.78
CA VAL A 58 9.52 11.46 -43.35
C VAL A 58 9.78 12.53 -42.28
N PRO A 59 9.32 13.78 -42.48
CA PRO A 59 9.47 14.83 -41.48
C PRO A 59 8.84 14.41 -40.14
N THR A 60 9.54 14.66 -39.02
CA THR A 60 9.11 14.24 -37.68
C THR A 60 7.67 14.64 -37.33
N MET A 61 7.22 15.81 -37.78
CA MET A 61 5.83 16.27 -37.59
C MET A 61 4.81 15.31 -38.23
N ILE A 62 5.08 14.84 -39.44
CA ILE A 62 4.23 13.87 -40.15
C ILE A 62 4.32 12.53 -39.43
N SER A 63 5.53 12.05 -39.13
CA SER A 63 5.73 10.79 -38.41
C SER A 63 4.98 10.75 -37.08
N ARG A 64 4.97 11.83 -36.29
CA ARG A 64 4.22 11.90 -35.02
C ARG A 64 2.74 11.60 -35.22
N GLN A 65 2.10 12.27 -36.17
CA GLN A 65 0.67 12.12 -36.41
C GLN A 65 0.33 10.73 -36.95
N VAL A 66 1.14 10.21 -37.88
CA VAL A 66 0.95 8.89 -38.48
C VAL A 66 1.22 7.78 -37.47
N LEU A 67 2.28 7.89 -36.66
CA LEU A 67 2.63 6.91 -35.63
C LEU A 67 1.62 6.90 -34.48
N GLN A 68 0.99 8.04 -34.17
CA GLN A 68 -0.10 8.08 -33.20
C GLN A 68 -1.28 7.21 -33.69
N ASP A 69 -1.73 7.40 -34.93
CA ASP A 69 -2.81 6.58 -35.49
C ASP A 69 -2.38 5.12 -35.64
N PHE A 70 -1.14 4.87 -36.07
CA PHE A 70 -0.59 3.52 -36.17
C PHE A 70 -0.62 2.78 -34.84
N VAL A 71 -0.15 3.40 -33.75
CA VAL A 71 -0.19 2.82 -32.40
C VAL A 71 -1.64 2.54 -31.99
N ASN A 72 -2.56 3.47 -32.22
CA ASN A 72 -3.98 3.23 -31.97
C ASN A 72 -4.52 2.02 -32.75
N PHE A 73 -4.18 1.90 -34.04
CA PHE A 73 -4.58 0.75 -34.85
C PHE A 73 -4.01 -0.57 -34.33
N VAL A 74 -2.74 -0.62 -33.91
CA VAL A 74 -2.13 -1.84 -33.34
C VAL A 74 -2.99 -2.38 -32.19
N PHE A 75 -3.43 -1.51 -31.28
CA PHE A 75 -4.11 -1.96 -30.06
C PHE A 75 -5.63 -2.11 -30.22
N THR A 76 -6.27 -1.30 -31.06
CA THR A 76 -7.73 -1.33 -31.30
C THR A 76 -8.16 -2.32 -32.37
N CYS A 77 -7.27 -2.75 -33.26
CA CYS A 77 -7.66 -3.61 -34.37
C CYS A 77 -8.02 -5.03 -33.88
N ASN A 78 -9.16 -5.55 -34.34
CA ASN A 78 -9.65 -6.88 -33.98
C ASN A 78 -9.08 -8.01 -34.87
N THR A 79 -8.40 -7.67 -35.96
CA THR A 79 -7.83 -8.66 -36.90
C THR A 79 -6.50 -9.23 -36.41
N LEU A 80 -5.77 -8.49 -35.56
CA LEU A 80 -4.50 -8.93 -34.99
C LEU A 80 -4.73 -9.80 -33.75
N THR A 81 -4.01 -10.92 -33.69
CA THR A 81 -3.96 -11.77 -32.49
C THR A 81 -3.22 -11.07 -31.33
N PRO A 82 -3.49 -11.43 -30.06
CA PRO A 82 -2.78 -10.85 -28.92
C PRO A 82 -1.25 -10.94 -29.04
N ALA A 83 -0.73 -12.07 -29.54
CA ALA A 83 0.70 -12.27 -29.77
C ALA A 83 1.27 -11.29 -30.81
N GLN A 84 0.56 -11.06 -31.92
CA GLN A 84 0.97 -10.08 -32.94
C GLN A 84 0.91 -8.64 -32.42
N LYS A 85 -0.11 -8.30 -31.61
CA LYS A 85 -0.19 -6.99 -30.95
C LYS A 85 1.00 -6.77 -30.01
N LYS A 86 1.38 -7.79 -29.24
CA LYS A 86 2.55 -7.76 -28.35
C LYS A 86 3.86 -7.60 -29.13
N GLU A 87 4.03 -8.35 -30.22
CA GLU A 87 5.21 -8.26 -31.09
C GLU A 87 5.36 -6.86 -31.71
N LEU A 88 4.30 -6.35 -32.34
CA LEU A 88 4.28 -5.00 -32.92
C LEU A 88 4.44 -3.92 -31.85
N GLY A 89 3.79 -4.08 -30.69
CA GLY A 89 3.92 -3.17 -29.55
C GLY A 89 5.36 -3.08 -29.05
N ASN A 90 6.05 -4.22 -28.87
CA ASN A 90 7.47 -4.25 -28.51
C ASN A 90 8.35 -3.57 -29.55
N LEU A 91 8.09 -3.80 -30.84
CA LEU A 91 8.82 -3.12 -31.92
C LEU A 91 8.57 -1.61 -31.90
N CYS A 92 7.32 -1.18 -31.73
CA CYS A 92 6.94 0.23 -31.55
C CYS A 92 7.74 0.85 -30.41
N LEU A 93 7.72 0.24 -29.23
CA LEU A 93 8.46 0.74 -28.06
C LEU A 93 9.96 0.83 -28.34
N ALA A 94 10.57 -0.18 -28.95
CA ALA A 94 12.00 -0.16 -29.28
C ALA A 94 12.36 0.99 -30.25
N LYS A 95 11.58 1.17 -31.31
CA LYS A 95 11.81 2.21 -32.32
C LYS A 95 11.54 3.62 -31.79
N LEU A 96 10.46 3.80 -31.04
CA LEU A 96 10.10 5.09 -30.45
C LEU A 96 11.10 5.48 -29.34
N LYS A 97 11.56 4.52 -28.53
CA LYS A 97 12.57 4.76 -27.48
C LYS A 97 13.91 5.24 -28.05
N ALA A 98 14.33 4.71 -29.20
CA ALA A 98 15.56 5.17 -29.86
C ALA A 98 15.55 6.68 -30.18
N ARG A 99 14.35 7.24 -30.37
CA ARG A 99 14.12 8.66 -30.66
C ARG A 99 13.15 9.30 -29.66
N LEU A 100 13.30 8.97 -28.38
CA LEU A 100 12.32 9.30 -27.33
C LEU A 100 11.96 10.78 -27.29
N SER A 101 12.94 11.69 -27.39
CA SER A 101 12.71 13.14 -27.41
C SER A 101 11.83 13.59 -28.59
N SER A 102 11.83 12.87 -29.69
CA SER A 102 10.98 13.19 -30.84
C SER A 102 9.58 12.60 -30.72
N PHE A 103 9.38 11.52 -29.97
CA PHE A 103 8.14 10.74 -29.97
C PHE A 103 7.61 10.43 -28.57
N GLU A 104 7.79 11.35 -27.60
CA GLU A 104 7.36 11.12 -26.21
C GLU A 104 5.89 10.74 -26.09
N GLU A 105 5.00 11.40 -26.82
CA GLU A 105 3.55 11.15 -26.77
C GLU A 105 3.19 9.77 -27.32
N GLN A 106 3.72 9.41 -28.49
CA GLN A 106 3.51 8.09 -29.11
C GLN A 106 4.10 6.99 -28.23
N PHE A 107 5.26 7.23 -27.62
CA PHE A 107 5.90 6.30 -26.69
C PHE A 107 5.06 6.11 -25.43
N SER A 108 4.53 7.19 -24.83
CA SER A 108 3.61 7.09 -23.68
C SER A 108 2.40 6.23 -24.03
N MET A 109 1.74 6.51 -25.15
CA MET A 109 0.53 5.82 -25.58
C MET A 109 0.78 4.33 -25.85
N ALA A 110 1.88 4.00 -26.55
CA ALA A 110 2.28 2.61 -26.77
C ALA A 110 2.62 1.89 -25.46
N SER A 111 3.25 2.59 -24.51
CA SER A 111 3.63 2.04 -23.21
C SER A 111 2.41 1.71 -22.35
N GLU A 112 1.40 2.59 -22.32
CA GLU A 112 0.16 2.35 -21.58
C GLU A 112 -0.59 1.11 -22.10
N HIS A 113 -0.78 0.99 -23.42
CA HIS A 113 -1.43 -0.17 -24.01
C HIS A 113 -0.62 -1.46 -23.85
N MET A 114 0.71 -1.39 -24.00
CA MET A 114 1.57 -2.55 -23.78
C MET A 114 1.50 -3.01 -22.32
N ALA A 115 1.47 -2.07 -21.37
CA ALA A 115 1.29 -2.40 -19.96
C ALA A 115 -0.07 -3.06 -19.69
N ASP A 116 -1.15 -2.65 -20.36
CA ASP A 116 -2.46 -3.32 -20.26
C ASP A 116 -2.39 -4.79 -20.74
N ILE A 117 -1.67 -5.06 -21.85
CA ILE A 117 -1.46 -6.44 -22.34
C ILE A 117 -0.66 -7.26 -21.34
N LEU A 118 0.49 -6.74 -20.89
CA LEU A 118 1.37 -7.44 -19.95
C LEU A 118 0.67 -7.69 -18.61
N GLN A 119 -0.14 -6.73 -18.14
CA GLN A 119 -0.96 -6.89 -16.96
C GLN A 119 -2.02 -7.99 -17.14
N GLY A 120 -2.64 -8.09 -18.31
CA GLY A 120 -3.58 -9.18 -18.64
C GLY A 120 -2.93 -10.56 -18.75
N GLU A 121 -1.62 -10.61 -18.97
CA GLU A 121 -0.80 -11.84 -18.97
C GLU A 121 -0.16 -12.13 -17.60
N GLU A 122 -0.50 -11.35 -16.57
CA GLU A 122 0.08 -11.42 -15.22
C GLU A 122 1.62 -11.16 -15.18
N ASP A 123 2.19 -10.54 -16.22
CA ASP A 123 3.56 -10.03 -16.23
C ASP A 123 3.61 -8.64 -15.58
N TRP A 124 3.44 -8.62 -14.26
CA TRP A 124 3.38 -7.39 -13.45
C TRP A 124 4.65 -6.56 -13.56
N LYS A 125 5.80 -7.23 -13.50
CA LYS A 125 7.11 -6.60 -13.61
C LYS A 125 7.32 -5.98 -14.99
N GLY A 126 7.05 -6.72 -16.06
CA GLY A 126 7.15 -6.20 -17.42
C GLY A 126 6.26 -4.97 -17.63
N ALA A 127 5.03 -5.01 -17.13
CA ALA A 127 4.12 -3.86 -17.18
C ALA A 127 4.68 -2.64 -16.42
N ALA A 128 5.22 -2.84 -15.21
CA ALA A 128 5.82 -1.78 -14.41
C ALA A 128 7.06 -1.18 -15.09
N ASP A 129 7.93 -2.04 -15.64
CA ASP A 129 9.16 -1.65 -16.33
C ASP A 129 8.85 -0.82 -17.58
N VAL A 130 7.84 -1.18 -18.36
CA VAL A 130 7.40 -0.41 -19.53
C VAL A 130 6.88 0.97 -19.12
N LEU A 131 5.97 1.05 -18.15
CA LEU A 131 5.41 2.33 -17.68
C LEU A 131 6.47 3.24 -17.03
N SER A 132 7.46 2.65 -16.34
CA SER A 132 8.53 3.40 -15.66
C SER A 132 9.42 4.19 -16.62
N GLN A 133 9.44 3.82 -17.90
CA GLN A 133 10.24 4.46 -18.94
C GLN A 133 9.56 5.70 -19.53
N ILE A 134 8.29 5.95 -19.21
CA ILE A 134 7.58 7.13 -19.67
C ILE A 134 8.22 8.39 -19.05
N PRO A 135 8.64 9.39 -19.86
CA PRO A 135 9.29 10.60 -19.35
C PRO A 135 8.26 11.57 -18.71
N LEU A 136 7.84 11.29 -17.47
CA LEU A 136 6.80 12.04 -16.76
C LEU A 136 7.20 13.46 -16.31
N THR A 137 8.50 13.78 -16.36
CA THR A 137 9.06 15.09 -15.97
C THR A 137 9.72 15.82 -17.14
N SER A 138 9.39 15.45 -18.39
CA SER A 138 9.97 16.10 -19.57
C SER A 138 9.62 17.59 -19.63
N SER A 139 10.57 18.42 -20.04
CA SER A 139 10.34 19.84 -20.32
C SER A 139 9.63 20.07 -21.66
N GLN A 140 9.54 19.04 -22.50
CA GLN A 140 8.97 19.14 -23.85
C GLN A 140 7.46 18.98 -23.87
N ARG A 141 6.88 18.29 -22.87
CA ARG A 141 5.45 18.03 -22.75
C ARG A 141 4.91 18.58 -21.44
N ASN A 142 3.84 19.36 -21.52
CA ASN A 142 3.11 19.77 -20.32
C ASN A 142 2.21 18.62 -19.86
N ILE A 143 2.71 17.81 -18.93
CA ILE A 143 1.99 16.68 -18.36
C ILE A 143 1.29 17.13 -17.07
N SER A 144 -0.01 16.87 -16.96
CA SER A 144 -0.78 17.22 -15.76
C SER A 144 -0.30 16.43 -14.54
N ASP A 145 -0.40 17.07 -13.38
CA ASP A 145 -0.05 16.44 -12.10
C ASP A 145 -0.94 15.24 -11.79
N GLU A 146 -2.21 15.28 -12.20
CA GLU A 146 -3.14 14.16 -12.11
C GLU A 146 -2.64 12.93 -12.88
N TYR A 147 -2.22 13.10 -14.13
CA TYR A 147 -1.69 12.01 -14.94
C TYR A 147 -0.37 11.46 -14.35
N LYS A 148 0.54 12.33 -13.89
CA LYS A 148 1.79 11.88 -13.23
C LYS A 148 1.51 11.05 -12.00
N ALA A 149 0.61 11.52 -11.12
CA ALA A 149 0.24 10.80 -9.92
C ALA A 149 -0.40 9.44 -10.25
N LYS A 150 -1.32 9.39 -11.23
CA LYS A 150 -1.93 8.16 -11.72
C LYS A 150 -0.87 7.16 -12.21
N MET A 151 0.10 7.60 -13.02
CA MET A 151 1.16 6.73 -13.53
C MET A 151 2.08 6.21 -12.42
N TYR A 152 2.54 7.08 -11.52
CA TYR A 152 3.39 6.65 -10.41
C TYR A 152 2.69 5.64 -9.49
N VAL A 153 1.42 5.88 -9.16
CA VAL A 153 0.65 4.95 -8.33
C VAL A 153 0.40 3.64 -9.07
N ARG A 154 0.07 3.67 -10.37
CA ARG A 154 -0.09 2.47 -11.20
C ARG A 154 1.19 1.63 -11.23
N ILE A 155 2.35 2.26 -11.44
CA ILE A 155 3.66 1.58 -11.43
C ILE A 155 3.91 0.94 -10.06
N ALA A 156 3.64 1.67 -8.96
CA ALA A 156 3.81 1.15 -7.61
C ALA A 156 2.91 -0.07 -7.34
N MET A 157 1.65 -0.03 -7.78
CA MET A 157 0.74 -1.17 -7.66
C MET A 157 1.27 -2.39 -8.41
N LEU A 158 1.76 -2.23 -9.64
CA LEU A 158 2.32 -3.34 -10.42
C LEU A 158 3.55 -3.96 -9.76
N TYR A 159 4.47 -3.16 -9.22
CA TYR A 159 5.60 -3.69 -8.44
C TYR A 159 5.17 -4.40 -7.15
N LEU A 160 4.05 -4.00 -6.55
CA LEU A 160 3.52 -4.68 -5.36
C LEU A 160 2.84 -6.02 -5.66
N GLU A 161 2.39 -6.25 -6.89
CA GLU A 161 1.92 -7.58 -7.34
C GLU A 161 3.09 -8.53 -7.64
N ASP A 162 4.30 -7.99 -7.89
CA ASP A 162 5.56 -8.74 -8.06
C ASP A 162 6.38 -8.83 -6.76
N ASP A 163 5.79 -8.54 -5.59
CA ASP A 163 6.47 -8.51 -4.28
C ASP A 163 7.78 -7.66 -4.26
N ASN A 164 7.83 -6.58 -5.06
CA ASN A 164 8.99 -5.68 -5.17
C ASN A 164 8.70 -4.34 -4.47
N GLU A 165 8.69 -4.35 -3.13
CA GLU A 165 8.28 -3.18 -2.36
C GLU A 165 9.29 -2.04 -2.42
N ILE A 166 10.56 -2.35 -2.69
CA ILE A 166 11.63 -1.34 -2.86
C ILE A 166 11.33 -0.46 -4.07
N SER A 167 11.02 -1.07 -5.21
CA SER A 167 10.69 -0.33 -6.43
C SER A 167 9.36 0.40 -6.27
N ALA A 168 8.36 -0.24 -5.67
CA ALA A 168 7.08 0.39 -5.39
C ALA A 168 7.21 1.65 -4.51
N GLU A 169 8.01 1.58 -3.44
CA GLU A 169 8.24 2.70 -2.51
C GLU A 169 8.85 3.92 -3.20
N ALA A 170 9.78 3.71 -4.14
CA ALA A 170 10.37 4.79 -4.91
C ALA A 170 9.31 5.58 -5.70
N PHE A 171 8.34 4.90 -6.30
CA PHE A 171 7.26 5.53 -7.06
C PHE A 171 6.19 6.15 -6.16
N VAL A 172 5.86 5.52 -5.03
CA VAL A 172 4.96 6.10 -4.01
C VAL A 172 5.53 7.40 -3.45
N HIS A 173 6.84 7.48 -3.20
CA HIS A 173 7.47 8.73 -2.77
C HIS A 173 7.34 9.85 -3.82
N ARG A 174 7.50 9.52 -5.11
CA ARG A 174 7.32 10.50 -6.20
C ARG A 174 5.89 11.00 -6.31
N SER A 175 4.89 10.12 -6.12
CA SER A 175 3.48 10.53 -6.15
C SER A 175 3.07 11.31 -4.90
N HIS A 176 3.70 11.08 -3.74
CA HIS A 176 3.30 11.67 -2.46
C HIS A 176 3.26 13.19 -2.50
N ASN A 177 4.30 13.83 -3.07
CA ASN A 177 4.37 15.29 -3.17
C ASN A 177 3.27 15.90 -4.05
N ILE A 178 2.80 15.15 -5.05
CA ILE A 178 1.74 15.60 -5.96
C ILE A 178 0.38 15.44 -5.29
N ILE A 179 0.15 14.29 -4.66
CA ILE A 179 -1.12 13.93 -4.02
C ILE A 179 -1.36 14.77 -2.75
N GLY A 180 -0.29 15.17 -2.06
CA GLY A 180 -0.37 16.03 -0.88
C GLY A 180 -0.74 17.48 -1.16
N LYS A 181 -0.83 17.90 -2.43
CA LYS A 181 -1.24 19.26 -2.77
C LYS A 181 -2.74 19.47 -2.46
N PRO A 182 -3.14 20.65 -1.96
CA PRO A 182 -4.52 20.91 -1.53
C PRO A 182 -5.52 20.91 -2.70
N ASP A 183 -5.07 21.19 -3.91
CA ASP A 183 -5.85 21.20 -5.16
C ASP A 183 -6.00 19.81 -5.80
N PHE A 184 -5.27 18.79 -5.32
CA PHE A 184 -5.40 17.43 -5.81
C PHE A 184 -6.67 16.78 -5.26
N THR A 185 -7.67 16.54 -6.11
CA THR A 185 -9.00 16.05 -5.69
C THR A 185 -9.34 14.63 -6.16
N ASN A 186 -8.50 14.01 -7.00
CA ASN A 186 -8.76 12.67 -7.52
C ASN A 186 -8.75 11.61 -6.40
N LEU A 187 -9.95 11.17 -6.01
CA LEU A 187 -10.17 10.22 -4.91
C LEU A 187 -9.63 8.82 -5.21
N GLN A 188 -9.75 8.36 -6.45
CA GLN A 188 -9.24 7.04 -6.87
C GLN A 188 -7.73 6.95 -6.67
N VAL A 189 -6.99 7.94 -7.15
CA VAL A 189 -5.53 7.98 -7.03
C VAL A 189 -5.10 8.14 -5.58
N LYS A 190 -5.81 8.97 -4.79
CA LYS A 190 -5.58 9.08 -3.33
C LYS A 190 -5.74 7.74 -2.61
N PHE A 191 -6.82 7.04 -2.89
CA PHE A 191 -7.11 5.73 -2.30
C PHE A 191 -6.05 4.70 -2.68
N GLN A 192 -5.73 4.58 -3.97
CA GLN A 192 -4.71 3.65 -4.47
C GLN A 192 -3.32 3.96 -3.90
N HIS A 193 -2.93 5.24 -3.81
CA HIS A 193 -1.69 5.66 -3.17
C HIS A 193 -1.63 5.22 -1.71
N GLN A 194 -2.72 5.42 -0.96
CA GLN A 194 -2.81 5.03 0.42
C GLN A 194 -2.73 3.51 0.60
N ALA A 195 -3.40 2.74 -0.27
CA ALA A 195 -3.33 1.28 -0.31
C ALA A 195 -1.89 0.79 -0.56
N CYS A 196 -1.16 1.42 -1.48
CA CYS A 196 0.25 1.11 -1.73
C CYS A 196 1.10 1.38 -0.48
N ARG A 197 0.93 2.55 0.15
CA ARG A 197 1.66 2.89 1.39
C ARG A 197 1.41 1.85 2.47
N ALA A 198 0.16 1.50 2.74
CA ALA A 198 -0.18 0.52 3.76
C ALA A 198 0.52 -0.83 3.50
N ARG A 199 0.47 -1.34 2.26
CA ARG A 199 1.14 -2.60 1.86
C ARG A 199 2.66 -2.52 2.02
N ILE A 200 3.30 -1.44 1.54
CA ILE A 200 4.75 -1.25 1.61
C ILE A 200 5.22 -1.19 3.07
N TYR A 201 4.56 -0.39 3.92
CA TYR A 201 4.95 -0.27 5.32
C TYR A 201 4.77 -1.58 6.09
N ASP A 202 3.72 -2.35 5.79
CA ASP A 202 3.50 -3.67 6.40
C ASP A 202 4.60 -4.66 5.98
N ALA A 203 4.89 -4.76 4.69
CA ALA A 203 5.95 -5.63 4.16
C ALA A 203 7.34 -5.29 4.73
N LYS A 204 7.63 -3.98 4.88
CA LYS A 204 8.86 -3.49 5.50
C LYS A 204 8.88 -3.58 7.03
N ARG A 205 7.86 -4.21 7.65
CA ARG A 205 7.71 -4.37 9.11
C ARG A 205 7.63 -3.05 9.89
N LYS A 206 7.30 -1.95 9.21
CA LYS A 206 6.97 -0.66 9.81
C LYS A 206 5.50 -0.67 10.22
N PHE A 207 5.15 -1.60 11.12
CA PHE A 207 3.76 -1.95 11.39
C PHE A 207 2.93 -0.80 11.97
N LEU A 208 3.54 0.08 12.76
CA LEU A 208 2.82 1.24 13.30
C LEU A 208 2.35 2.20 12.19
N ASP A 209 3.22 2.49 11.21
CA ASP A 209 2.86 3.31 10.05
C ASP A 209 1.84 2.60 9.16
N ALA A 210 2.03 1.30 8.94
CA ALA A 210 1.09 0.48 8.19
C ALA A 210 -0.31 0.50 8.83
N ALA A 211 -0.39 0.38 10.15
CA ALA A 211 -1.66 0.40 10.87
C ALA A 211 -2.41 1.71 10.74
N ARG A 212 -1.70 2.85 10.82
CA ARG A 212 -2.29 4.18 10.57
C ARG A 212 -2.84 4.25 9.15
N HIS A 213 -2.07 3.76 8.17
CA HIS A 213 -2.51 3.77 6.78
C HIS A 213 -3.72 2.86 6.51
N TYR A 214 -3.74 1.65 7.10
CA TYR A 214 -4.87 0.74 7.03
C TYR A 214 -6.11 1.28 7.75
N TYR A 215 -5.94 1.98 8.88
CA TYR A 215 -7.05 2.64 9.56
C TYR A 215 -7.64 3.76 8.69
N GLU A 216 -6.82 4.57 8.02
CA GLU A 216 -7.33 5.57 7.07
C GLU A 216 -8.08 4.92 5.89
N LEU A 217 -7.64 3.74 5.43
CA LEU A 217 -8.34 2.96 4.40
C LEU A 217 -9.67 2.35 4.89
N SER A 218 -9.90 2.24 6.21
CA SER A 218 -11.18 1.79 6.76
C SER A 218 -12.22 2.92 6.87
N GLN A 219 -11.85 4.16 6.54
CA GLN A 219 -12.73 5.32 6.59
C GLN A 219 -13.33 5.68 5.24
N VAL A 220 -13.25 4.80 4.24
CA VAL A 220 -13.75 5.12 2.91
C VAL A 220 -15.27 5.02 2.84
N GLY A 221 -15.86 6.04 2.22
CA GLY A 221 -17.28 6.10 1.93
C GLY A 221 -17.60 5.83 0.45
N LYS A 222 -18.90 5.84 0.15
CA LYS A 222 -19.45 5.56 -1.18
C LYS A 222 -18.81 6.37 -2.31
N ALA A 223 -18.50 7.65 -2.09
CA ALA A 223 -17.86 8.51 -3.10
C ALA A 223 -16.49 7.97 -3.56
N THR A 224 -15.70 7.40 -2.64
CA THR A 224 -14.38 6.84 -2.99
C THR A 224 -14.55 5.54 -3.77
N VAL A 225 -15.49 4.68 -3.36
CA VAL A 225 -15.78 3.43 -4.08
C VAL A 225 -16.27 3.70 -5.50
N LEU A 226 -17.17 4.66 -5.68
CA LEU A 226 -17.62 5.08 -7.01
C LEU A 226 -16.47 5.63 -7.86
N ALA A 227 -15.54 6.40 -7.26
CA ALA A 227 -14.37 6.88 -7.98
C ALA A 227 -13.42 5.74 -8.41
N VAL A 228 -13.30 4.68 -7.62
CA VAL A 228 -12.38 3.55 -7.90
C VAL A 228 -12.98 2.57 -8.89
N MET A 229 -14.26 2.20 -8.71
CA MET A 229 -14.93 1.15 -9.49
C MET A 229 -15.78 1.69 -10.65
N GLY A 230 -15.89 3.02 -10.78
CA GLY A 230 -16.68 3.68 -11.82
C GLY A 230 -18.17 3.75 -11.52
N GLU A 231 -18.92 4.37 -12.42
CA GLU A 231 -20.37 4.62 -12.26
C GLU A 231 -21.20 3.32 -12.25
N GLU A 232 -20.68 2.24 -12.81
CA GLU A 232 -21.36 0.93 -12.80
C GLU A 232 -21.48 0.35 -11.39
N ALA A 233 -20.57 0.70 -10.48
CA ALA A 233 -20.66 0.33 -9.07
C ALA A 233 -21.92 0.90 -8.39
N ALA A 234 -22.44 2.04 -8.84
CA ALA A 234 -23.67 2.64 -8.30
C ALA A 234 -24.92 1.78 -8.55
N LYS A 235 -24.87 0.88 -9.54
CA LYS A 235 -25.98 -0.01 -9.92
C LYS A 235 -25.98 -1.31 -9.10
N LEU A 236 -24.92 -1.61 -8.35
CA LEU A 236 -24.87 -2.77 -7.49
C LEU A 236 -25.76 -2.55 -6.25
N SER A 237 -26.70 -3.46 -6.03
CA SER A 237 -27.62 -3.40 -4.89
C SER A 237 -26.95 -3.63 -3.54
N ASN A 238 -25.74 -4.24 -3.53
CA ASN A 238 -24.98 -4.60 -2.34
C ASN A 238 -23.75 -3.69 -2.09
N ILE A 239 -23.71 -2.48 -2.66
CA ILE A 239 -22.57 -1.58 -2.53
C ILE A 239 -22.22 -1.24 -1.07
N ASP A 240 -23.23 -1.03 -0.22
CA ASP A 240 -23.01 -0.64 1.18
C ASP A 240 -22.40 -1.80 1.99
N GLU A 241 -22.83 -3.04 1.74
CA GLU A 241 -22.25 -4.25 2.35
C GLU A 241 -20.81 -4.49 1.89
N MET A 242 -20.53 -4.25 0.60
CA MET A 242 -19.18 -4.34 0.05
C MET A 242 -18.23 -3.30 0.68
N ILE A 243 -18.70 -2.06 0.85
CA ILE A 243 -17.97 -0.99 1.56
C ILE A 243 -17.69 -1.40 3.00
N GLU A 244 -18.70 -1.88 3.72
CA GLU A 244 -18.53 -2.34 5.10
C GLU A 244 -17.50 -3.47 5.19
N THR A 245 -17.59 -4.46 4.29
CA THR A 245 -16.65 -5.59 4.25
C THR A 245 -15.22 -5.14 3.99
N GLN A 246 -14.98 -4.25 3.02
CA GLN A 246 -13.64 -3.73 2.74
C GLN A 246 -13.11 -2.87 3.91
N ASN A 247 -13.96 -2.06 4.52
CA ASN A 247 -13.59 -1.25 5.68
C ASN A 247 -13.21 -2.13 6.88
N LEU A 248 -13.97 -3.20 7.13
CA LEU A 248 -13.66 -4.17 8.19
C LEU A 248 -12.36 -4.94 7.90
N ASP A 249 -12.09 -5.31 6.65
CA ASP A 249 -10.82 -5.93 6.26
C ASP A 249 -9.63 -4.98 6.48
N ALA A 250 -9.75 -3.72 6.08
CA ALA A 250 -8.73 -2.71 6.32
C ALA A 250 -8.52 -2.47 7.83
N LEU A 251 -9.60 -2.43 8.61
CA LEU A 251 -9.54 -2.27 10.06
C LEU A 251 -8.88 -3.49 10.75
N ASN A 252 -9.17 -4.71 10.25
CA ASN A 252 -8.52 -5.94 10.72
C ASN A 252 -7.02 -5.91 10.43
N LYS A 253 -6.60 -5.48 9.23
CA LYS A 253 -5.17 -5.29 8.89
C LYS A 253 -4.51 -4.24 9.77
N ALA A 254 -5.21 -3.15 10.11
CA ALA A 254 -4.72 -2.15 11.05
C ALA A 254 -4.50 -2.73 12.45
N ALA A 255 -5.47 -3.52 12.95
CA ALA A 255 -5.38 -4.20 14.24
C ALA A 255 -4.21 -5.18 14.28
N ILE A 256 -4.04 -6.01 13.25
CA ILE A 256 -2.90 -6.92 13.11
C ILE A 256 -1.57 -6.16 13.21
N CYS A 257 -1.41 -5.12 12.40
CA CYS A 257 -0.17 -4.33 12.37
C CYS A 257 0.13 -3.69 13.73
N VAL A 258 -0.87 -3.09 14.39
CA VAL A 258 -0.67 -2.50 15.71
C VAL A 258 -0.31 -3.53 16.79
N VAL A 259 -0.89 -4.74 16.75
CA VAL A 259 -0.52 -5.82 17.67
C VAL A 259 0.94 -6.22 17.48
N LEU A 260 1.41 -6.33 16.24
CA LEU A 260 2.79 -6.69 15.89
C LEU A 260 3.82 -5.56 16.08
N ALA A 261 3.36 -4.31 16.16
CA ALA A 261 4.25 -3.15 16.34
C ALA A 261 4.99 -3.21 17.70
N PRO A 262 6.23 -2.67 17.78
CA PRO A 262 6.97 -2.59 19.04
C PRO A 262 6.25 -1.69 20.06
N ALA A 263 6.39 -2.01 21.34
CA ALA A 263 5.79 -1.23 22.42
C ALA A 263 6.34 0.20 22.46
N GLY A 264 5.46 1.17 22.71
CA GLY A 264 5.82 2.59 22.83
C GLY A 264 4.59 3.51 22.85
N PRO A 265 4.77 4.81 23.16
CA PRO A 265 3.65 5.76 23.31
C PRO A 265 2.75 5.84 22.07
N ASP A 266 3.36 5.82 20.88
CA ASP A 266 2.63 5.88 19.63
C ASP A 266 1.77 4.64 19.38
N ARG A 267 2.30 3.45 19.70
CA ARG A 267 1.54 2.20 19.62
C ARG A 267 0.36 2.25 20.59
N SER A 268 0.56 2.69 21.82
CA SER A 268 -0.52 2.81 22.82
C SER A 268 -1.62 3.77 22.36
N ARG A 269 -1.26 4.89 21.72
CA ARG A 269 -2.25 5.82 21.12
C ARG A 269 -3.05 5.16 19.99
N THR A 270 -2.38 4.44 19.08
CA THR A 270 -3.06 3.76 17.97
C THR A 270 -3.91 2.57 18.45
N LEU A 271 -3.46 1.83 19.46
CA LEU A 271 -4.27 0.80 20.16
C LEU A 271 -5.55 1.40 20.73
N ALA A 272 -5.43 2.52 21.47
CA ALA A 272 -6.57 3.20 22.07
C ALA A 272 -7.57 3.69 21.01
N MET A 273 -7.06 4.23 19.91
CA MET A 273 -7.87 4.66 18.77
C MET A 273 -8.65 3.49 18.16
N LEU A 274 -7.99 2.36 17.88
CA LEU A 274 -8.64 1.18 17.30
C LEU A 274 -9.64 0.52 18.26
N TYR A 275 -9.29 0.41 19.55
CA TYR A 275 -10.17 -0.21 20.54
C TYR A 275 -11.45 0.60 20.79
N LYS A 276 -11.37 1.93 20.72
CA LYS A 276 -12.52 2.83 20.88
C LYS A 276 -13.40 2.92 19.63
N ASP A 277 -12.92 2.45 18.48
CA ASP A 277 -13.75 2.36 17.27
C ASP A 277 -14.70 1.15 17.41
N GLU A 278 -16.00 1.43 17.48
CA GLU A 278 -17.04 0.43 17.68
C GLU A 278 -17.02 -0.67 16.60
N ARG A 279 -16.61 -0.33 15.37
CA ARG A 279 -16.53 -1.28 14.25
C ARG A 279 -15.49 -2.37 14.49
N THR A 280 -14.48 -2.07 15.31
CA THR A 280 -13.42 -3.02 15.63
C THR A 280 -13.95 -4.23 16.39
N SER A 281 -15.09 -4.13 17.07
CA SER A 281 -15.76 -5.29 17.69
C SER A 281 -16.14 -6.39 16.69
N LYS A 282 -16.30 -6.06 15.41
CA LYS A 282 -16.66 -6.99 14.32
C LYS A 282 -15.44 -7.63 13.63
N VAL A 283 -14.22 -7.14 13.89
CA VAL A 283 -13.03 -7.69 13.24
C VAL A 283 -12.60 -8.99 13.91
N LYS A 284 -12.05 -9.92 13.13
CA LYS A 284 -11.67 -11.26 13.62
C LYS A 284 -10.64 -11.20 14.73
N THR A 285 -9.74 -10.22 14.69
CA THR A 285 -8.65 -10.07 15.67
C THR A 285 -9.03 -9.24 16.90
N PHE A 286 -10.33 -8.96 17.13
CA PHE A 286 -10.78 -8.11 18.23
C PHE A 286 -10.33 -8.61 19.60
N ASN A 287 -10.44 -9.93 19.85
CA ASN A 287 -10.03 -10.52 21.13
C ASN A 287 -8.56 -10.25 21.46
N MET A 288 -7.67 -10.41 20.47
CA MET A 288 -6.26 -10.11 20.64
C MET A 288 -6.06 -8.61 20.89
N LEU A 289 -6.66 -7.75 20.04
CA LEU A 289 -6.57 -6.30 20.19
C LEU A 289 -7.00 -5.83 21.59
N GLN A 290 -8.14 -6.32 22.07
CA GLN A 290 -8.67 -5.98 23.39
C GLN A 290 -7.70 -6.40 24.50
N LYS A 291 -7.14 -7.61 24.43
CA LYS A 291 -6.16 -8.07 25.43
C LYS A 291 -4.90 -7.23 25.43
N ILE A 292 -4.39 -6.90 24.26
CA ILE A 292 -3.20 -6.05 24.13
C ILE A 292 -3.47 -4.65 24.69
N TYR A 293 -4.61 -4.04 24.34
CA TYR A 293 -4.99 -2.72 24.83
C TYR A 293 -5.21 -2.68 26.36
N LEU A 294 -5.86 -3.71 26.91
CA LEU A 294 -6.07 -3.85 28.36
C LEU A 294 -4.85 -4.42 29.09
N GLU A 295 -3.72 -4.57 28.40
CA GLU A 295 -2.44 -5.02 28.94
C GLU A 295 -2.54 -6.37 29.68
N ARG A 296 -3.41 -7.25 29.18
CA ARG A 296 -3.64 -8.58 29.74
C ARG A 296 -2.66 -9.58 29.16
N VAL A 297 -2.35 -10.61 29.96
CA VAL A 297 -1.55 -11.75 29.50
C VAL A 297 -2.27 -12.49 28.37
N VAL A 298 -1.52 -12.76 27.30
CA VAL A 298 -1.96 -13.50 26.11
C VAL A 298 -1.43 -14.92 26.18
N ARG A 299 -2.32 -15.91 26.12
CA ARG A 299 -1.97 -17.34 26.27
C ARG A 299 -1.72 -18.00 24.92
N ALA A 300 -0.98 -19.10 24.92
CA ALA A 300 -0.61 -19.83 23.71
C ALA A 300 -1.77 -20.14 22.73
N PRO A 301 -2.95 -20.63 23.18
CA PRO A 301 -4.06 -20.90 22.25
C PRO A 301 -4.57 -19.66 21.50
N GLU A 302 -4.47 -18.50 22.14
CA GLU A 302 -4.92 -17.21 21.57
C GLU A 302 -3.89 -16.66 20.58
N ILE A 303 -2.60 -16.92 20.84
CA ILE A 303 -1.52 -16.64 19.90
C ILE A 303 -1.68 -17.52 18.66
N GLU A 304 -1.97 -18.81 18.83
CA GLU A 304 -2.22 -19.74 17.73
C GLU A 304 -3.44 -19.36 16.90
N GLU A 305 -4.51 -18.89 17.53
CA GLU A 305 -5.69 -18.37 16.81
C GLU A 305 -5.36 -17.11 16.02
N PHE A 306 -4.67 -16.14 16.63
CA PHE A 306 -4.25 -14.91 15.96
C PHE A 306 -3.28 -15.18 14.81
N GLN A 307 -2.37 -16.14 14.97
CA GLN A 307 -1.40 -16.54 13.95
C GLN A 307 -2.07 -16.97 12.63
N LYS A 308 -3.28 -17.54 12.68
CA LYS A 308 -4.03 -17.98 11.47
C LYS A 308 -4.46 -16.82 10.58
N GLU A 309 -4.57 -15.61 11.14
CA GLU A 309 -4.94 -14.40 10.39
C GLU A 309 -3.72 -13.65 9.83
N LEU A 310 -2.49 -14.10 10.13
CA LEU A 310 -1.26 -13.43 9.70
C LEU A 310 -0.79 -13.88 8.32
N ARG A 311 -0.16 -12.94 7.62
CA ARG A 311 0.48 -13.18 6.32
C ARG A 311 1.90 -13.75 6.48
N PRO A 312 2.45 -14.46 5.50
CA PRO A 312 3.78 -15.07 5.60
C PRO A 312 4.89 -14.10 6.00
N HIS A 313 4.92 -12.88 5.45
CA HIS A 313 5.95 -11.88 5.79
C HIS A 313 5.83 -11.35 7.23
N GLN A 314 4.64 -11.42 7.84
CA GLN A 314 4.39 -11.05 9.23
C GLN A 314 4.86 -12.12 10.21
N MET A 315 5.15 -13.33 9.71
CA MET A 315 5.69 -14.46 10.48
C MET A 315 7.19 -14.66 10.29
N ALA A 316 7.86 -13.75 9.59
CA ALA A 316 9.28 -13.88 9.31
C ALA A 316 10.13 -13.88 10.59
N GLU A 317 11.23 -14.62 10.55
CA GLU A 317 12.17 -14.70 11.67
C GLU A 317 12.95 -13.39 11.84
N THR A 318 13.27 -13.11 13.10
CA THR A 318 14.15 -12.03 13.55
C THR A 318 15.55 -12.58 13.81
N SER A 319 16.53 -11.69 13.96
CA SER A 319 17.92 -12.06 14.27
C SER A 319 18.09 -12.90 15.53
N ASP A 320 17.12 -12.82 16.45
CA ASP A 320 17.12 -13.55 17.73
C ASP A 320 16.54 -14.98 17.61
N GLY A 321 16.14 -15.42 16.41
CA GLY A 321 15.55 -16.74 16.15
C GLY A 321 14.07 -16.86 16.52
N PHE A 322 13.42 -15.74 16.87
CA PHE A 322 11.96 -15.66 17.07
C PHE A 322 11.28 -15.13 15.82
N THR A 323 10.04 -15.55 15.57
CA THR A 323 9.18 -14.83 14.62
C THR A 323 8.82 -13.44 15.15
N VAL A 324 8.46 -12.52 14.25
CA VAL A 324 7.96 -11.19 14.64
C VAL A 324 6.80 -11.30 15.65
N LEU A 325 5.85 -12.20 15.41
CA LEU A 325 4.73 -12.45 16.34
C LEU A 325 5.23 -12.91 17.71
N GLN A 326 6.10 -13.92 17.75
CA GLN A 326 6.61 -14.46 19.01
C GLN A 326 7.30 -13.37 19.84
N LYS A 327 8.18 -12.58 19.21
CA LYS A 327 8.87 -11.47 19.89
C LYS A 327 7.86 -10.47 20.46
N ALA A 328 6.87 -10.05 19.67
CA ALA A 328 5.84 -9.12 20.12
C ALA A 328 5.02 -9.66 21.31
N MET A 329 4.65 -10.95 21.29
CA MET A 329 3.87 -11.57 22.37
C MET A 329 4.70 -11.77 23.64
N ILE A 330 5.98 -12.13 23.53
CA ILE A 330 6.87 -12.28 24.68
C ILE A 330 7.09 -10.92 25.36
N GLU A 331 7.41 -9.88 24.59
CA GLU A 331 7.60 -8.53 25.12
C GLU A 331 6.32 -8.00 25.78
N HIS A 332 5.16 -8.22 25.15
CA HIS A 332 3.87 -7.84 25.72
C HIS A 332 3.56 -8.57 27.04
N ASN A 333 3.75 -9.89 27.07
CA ASN A 333 3.50 -10.68 28.28
C ASN A 333 4.48 -10.32 29.40
N LEU A 334 5.73 -9.99 29.08
CA LEU A 334 6.69 -9.51 30.06
C LEU A 334 6.27 -8.15 30.64
N PHE A 335 5.79 -7.24 29.79
CA PHE A 335 5.22 -5.96 30.24
C PHE A 335 4.00 -6.17 31.16
N ALA A 336 3.12 -7.11 30.82
CA ALA A 336 1.98 -7.47 31.67
C ALA A 336 2.45 -8.08 33.01
N ALA A 337 3.46 -8.96 32.99
CA ALA A 337 4.05 -9.53 34.20
C ALA A 337 4.67 -8.45 35.10
N ALA A 338 5.33 -7.45 34.53
CA ALA A 338 5.92 -6.34 35.27
C ALA A 338 4.89 -5.52 36.07
N LYS A 339 3.61 -5.52 35.66
CA LYS A 339 2.52 -4.88 36.42
C LYS A 339 1.89 -5.78 37.48
N MET A 340 2.07 -7.09 37.36
CA MET A 340 1.45 -8.08 38.25
C MET A 340 2.37 -8.51 39.38
N TYR A 341 3.68 -8.54 39.12
CA TYR A 341 4.69 -9.07 40.04
C TYR A 341 5.61 -7.96 40.52
N LYS A 342 5.91 -7.93 41.82
CA LYS A 342 6.99 -7.07 42.36
C LYS A 342 8.37 -7.59 41.94
N ASN A 343 8.52 -8.90 41.91
CA ASN A 343 9.72 -9.58 41.46
C ASN A 343 9.40 -10.99 40.95
N ILE A 344 10.29 -11.56 40.15
CA ILE A 344 10.16 -12.90 39.56
C ILE A 344 11.54 -13.50 39.26
N THR A 345 11.69 -14.82 39.44
CA THR A 345 12.93 -15.52 39.04
C THR A 345 13.02 -15.65 37.52
N PHE A 346 14.22 -15.72 36.93
CA PHE A 346 14.37 -16.00 35.49
C PHE A 346 13.73 -17.32 35.07
N LYS A 347 13.74 -18.32 35.96
CA LYS A 347 13.15 -19.64 35.71
C LYS A 347 11.64 -19.57 35.60
N GLU A 348 10.97 -18.90 36.53
CA GLU A 348 9.53 -18.71 36.51
C GLU A 348 9.10 -17.77 35.38
N LEU A 349 9.89 -16.73 35.11
CA LEU A 349 9.62 -15.85 33.99
C LEU A 349 9.74 -16.59 32.65
N GLY A 350 10.79 -17.39 32.47
CA GLY A 350 10.94 -18.25 31.28
C GLY A 350 9.77 -19.21 31.11
N PHE A 351 9.33 -19.87 32.19
CA PHE A 351 8.14 -20.71 32.17
C PHE A 351 6.87 -19.92 31.79
N PHE A 352 6.68 -18.73 32.34
CA PHE A 352 5.55 -17.85 32.06
C PHE A 352 5.51 -17.35 30.62
N LEU A 353 6.67 -17.02 30.05
CA LEU A 353 6.82 -16.53 28.68
C LEU A 353 6.98 -17.65 27.64
N HIS A 354 7.08 -18.91 28.07
CA HIS A 354 7.40 -20.07 27.23
C HIS A 354 8.74 -19.93 26.47
N VAL A 355 9.78 -19.44 27.15
CA VAL A 355 11.15 -19.32 26.63
C VAL A 355 12.18 -19.82 27.64
N ASP A 356 13.41 -20.06 27.17
CA ASP A 356 14.53 -20.41 28.05
C ASP A 356 14.81 -19.29 29.06
N PRO A 357 15.19 -19.60 30.32
CA PRO A 357 15.48 -18.59 31.34
C PRO A 357 16.50 -17.53 30.90
N ASP A 358 17.58 -17.95 30.22
CA ASP A 358 18.62 -17.05 29.72
C ASP A 358 18.08 -16.07 28.65
N LYS A 359 17.12 -16.54 27.84
CA LYS A 359 16.44 -15.68 26.86
C LYS A 359 15.46 -14.73 27.54
N ALA A 360 14.75 -15.18 28.57
CA ALA A 360 13.87 -14.32 29.37
C ALA A 360 14.66 -13.19 30.04
N GLU A 361 15.83 -13.48 30.61
CA GLU A 361 16.75 -12.47 31.16
C GLU A 361 17.17 -11.48 30.08
N LYS A 362 17.63 -11.96 28.92
CA LYS A 362 18.07 -11.10 27.82
C LYS A 362 16.96 -10.15 27.35
N ILE A 363 15.74 -10.65 27.17
CA ILE A 363 14.59 -9.84 26.73
C ILE A 363 14.21 -8.83 27.82
N ALA A 364 14.20 -9.23 29.09
CA ALA A 364 13.92 -8.32 30.20
C ALA A 364 14.96 -7.21 30.31
N ARG A 365 16.23 -7.54 30.17
CA ARG A 365 17.32 -6.56 30.11
C ARG A 365 17.10 -5.56 28.98
N ASP A 366 16.79 -6.04 27.77
CA ASP A 366 16.59 -5.16 26.62
C ASP A 366 15.38 -4.24 26.82
N MET A 367 14.27 -4.74 27.37
CA MET A 367 13.09 -3.92 27.69
C MET A 367 13.33 -2.88 28.80
N ILE A 368 14.17 -3.20 29.79
CA ILE A 368 14.56 -2.26 30.86
C ILE A 368 15.51 -1.19 30.30
N LEU A 369 16.50 -1.58 29.48
CA LEU A 369 17.45 -0.65 28.86
C LEU A 369 16.78 0.33 27.88
N GLU A 370 15.71 -0.09 27.24
CA GLU A 370 14.91 0.74 26.33
C GLU A 370 13.86 1.60 27.08
N ASP A 371 13.89 1.64 28.41
CA ASP A 371 12.93 2.35 29.28
C ASP A 371 11.46 1.95 29.02
N ARG A 372 11.22 0.74 28.50
CA ARG A 372 9.87 0.22 28.25
C ARG A 372 9.24 -0.40 29.48
N ILE A 373 10.07 -0.93 30.38
CA ILE A 373 9.69 -1.49 31.69
C ILE A 373 10.64 -0.92 32.73
N GLY A 374 10.12 -0.40 33.84
CA GLY A 374 10.95 -0.03 34.99
C GLY A 374 11.35 -1.26 35.80
N GLY A 375 12.62 -1.38 36.17
CA GLY A 375 13.10 -2.51 36.98
C GLY A 375 14.62 -2.65 37.07
N ASN A 376 15.07 -3.55 37.92
CA ASN A 376 16.46 -3.93 38.10
C ASN A 376 16.61 -5.45 38.02
N ILE A 377 17.76 -5.91 37.52
CA ILE A 377 18.08 -7.33 37.38
C ILE A 377 19.17 -7.69 38.40
N ASP A 378 18.92 -8.67 39.24
CA ASP A 378 19.90 -9.31 40.10
C ASP A 378 20.35 -10.63 39.47
N GLN A 379 21.56 -10.63 38.89
CA GLN A 379 22.11 -11.79 38.21
C GLN A 379 22.69 -12.84 39.18
N ILE A 380 22.98 -12.47 40.45
CA ILE A 380 23.51 -13.41 41.44
C ILE A 380 22.37 -14.31 41.94
N ASP A 381 21.24 -13.69 42.29
CA ASP A 381 20.06 -14.40 42.78
C ASP A 381 19.13 -14.86 41.63
N GLY A 382 19.38 -14.41 40.40
CA GLY A 382 18.61 -14.79 39.21
C GLY A 382 17.19 -14.23 39.20
N MET A 383 17.04 -12.98 39.67
CA MET A 383 15.77 -12.33 39.95
C MET A 383 15.63 -11.00 39.21
N ILE A 384 14.40 -10.67 38.82
CA ILE A 384 14.04 -9.36 38.29
C ILE A 384 13.16 -8.67 39.32
N TYR A 385 13.47 -7.42 39.64
CA TYR A 385 12.66 -6.54 40.48
C TYR A 385 12.01 -5.49 39.60
N PHE A 386 10.69 -5.43 39.56
CA PHE A 386 9.96 -4.47 38.72
C PHE A 386 9.65 -3.20 39.50
N GLU A 387 9.96 -2.05 38.92
CA GLU A 387 9.60 -0.77 39.48
C GLU A 387 8.14 -0.47 39.18
N HIS A 388 7.34 -0.43 40.24
CA HIS A 388 5.97 0.04 40.15
C HIS A 388 6.03 1.53 40.45
N GLY A 389 5.95 2.35 39.41
CA GLY A 389 6.21 3.78 39.48
C GLY A 389 5.41 4.43 40.61
N SER A 390 6.08 4.67 41.75
CA SER A 390 5.53 5.47 42.82
C SER A 390 6.58 5.74 43.90
N ASP A 391 6.76 7.02 44.19
CA ASP A 391 6.90 7.44 45.58
C ASP A 391 5.79 6.76 46.38
N ALA A 392 6.13 6.02 47.44
CA ALA A 392 5.13 5.39 48.32
C ALA A 392 4.06 6.38 48.81
N ILE A 393 4.43 7.66 48.92
CA ILE A 393 3.56 8.79 49.26
C ILE A 393 2.50 9.04 48.18
N LYS A 394 2.88 9.05 46.88
CA LYS A 394 1.92 9.26 45.80
C LYS A 394 0.90 8.13 45.70
N ASN A 395 1.32 6.89 45.94
CA ASN A 395 0.38 5.77 46.01
C ASN A 395 -0.58 5.92 47.20
N TRP A 396 -0.06 6.31 48.37
CA TRP A 396 -0.90 6.55 49.54
C TRP A 396 -1.95 7.65 49.27
N ASP A 397 -1.55 8.76 48.65
CA ASP A 397 -2.47 9.83 48.24
C ASP A 397 -3.53 9.33 47.24
N SER A 398 -3.13 8.52 46.26
CA SER A 398 -4.05 7.93 45.28
C SER A 398 -5.06 6.97 45.90
N GLU A 399 -4.66 6.17 46.89
CA GLU A 399 -5.54 5.26 47.63
C GLU A 399 -6.58 6.04 48.45
N ILE A 400 -6.17 7.11 49.12
CA ILE A 400 -7.09 8.01 49.84
C ILE A 400 -8.09 8.63 48.86
N ALA A 401 -7.62 9.14 47.72
CA ALA A 401 -8.49 9.71 46.70
C ALA A 401 -9.49 8.67 46.16
N GLY A 402 -9.03 7.45 45.89
CA GLY A 402 -9.89 6.34 45.44
C GLY A 402 -10.97 5.99 46.47
N ALA A 403 -10.62 5.91 47.76
CA ALA A 403 -11.59 5.68 48.83
C ALA A 403 -12.65 6.79 48.90
N CYS A 404 -12.24 8.07 48.79
CA CYS A 404 -13.18 9.19 48.77
C CYS A 404 -14.09 9.18 47.53
N MET A 405 -13.56 8.82 46.35
CA MET A 405 -14.37 8.67 45.13
C MET A 405 -15.40 7.56 45.29
N ALA A 406 -15.02 6.40 45.83
CA ALA A 406 -15.95 5.30 46.09
C ALA A 406 -17.07 5.70 47.06
N VAL A 407 -16.75 6.45 48.12
CA VAL A 407 -17.77 6.99 49.04
C VAL A 407 -18.74 7.92 48.29
N ASN A 408 -18.24 8.79 47.42
CA ASN A 408 -19.09 9.66 46.60
C ASN A 408 -19.99 8.85 45.66
N GLU A 409 -19.45 7.85 44.96
CA GLU A 409 -20.22 6.99 44.05
C GLU A 409 -21.33 6.23 44.79
N ILE A 410 -21.03 5.66 45.95
CA ILE A 410 -22.02 4.97 46.79
C ILE A 410 -23.08 5.96 47.29
N THR A 411 -22.67 7.14 47.77
CA THR A 411 -23.59 8.16 48.26
C THR A 411 -24.52 8.65 47.15
N GLN A 412 -23.99 8.89 45.95
CA GLN A 412 -24.78 9.27 44.78
C GLN A 412 -25.75 8.15 44.38
N TYR A 413 -25.28 6.90 44.35
CA TYR A 413 -26.12 5.74 44.04
C TYR A 413 -27.30 5.62 45.03
N ILE A 414 -27.05 5.80 46.33
CA ILE A 414 -28.10 5.80 47.36
C ILE A 414 -29.08 6.96 47.13
N ALA A 415 -28.59 8.17 46.85
CA ALA A 415 -29.44 9.32 46.57
C ALA A 415 -30.34 9.12 45.34
N ASP A 416 -29.81 8.51 44.28
CA ASP A 416 -30.54 8.28 43.02
C ASP A 416 -31.61 7.18 43.15
N HIS A 417 -31.34 6.11 43.92
CA HIS A 417 -32.21 4.93 44.00
C HIS A 417 -33.07 4.87 45.27
N HIS A 418 -32.66 5.54 46.35
CA HIS A 418 -33.34 5.56 47.64
C HIS A 418 -33.33 6.98 48.26
N PRO A 419 -33.98 7.96 47.61
CA PRO A 419 -33.97 9.36 48.07
C PRO A 419 -34.56 9.54 49.48
N ASP A 420 -35.47 8.65 49.89
CA ASP A 420 -36.13 8.66 51.21
C ASP A 420 -35.16 8.43 52.38
N PHE A 421 -33.97 7.86 52.13
CA PHE A 421 -32.92 7.70 53.16
C PHE A 421 -31.98 8.92 53.25
N VAL A 422 -32.03 9.83 52.28
CA VAL A 422 -31.10 10.97 52.17
C VAL A 422 -31.76 12.28 52.63
N LEU A 423 -33.08 12.41 52.46
CA LEU A 423 -33.85 13.53 53.01
C LEU A 423 -34.48 13.11 54.35
N PRO A 424 -34.45 13.96 55.39
CA PRO A 424 -35.23 13.70 56.59
C PRO A 424 -36.72 13.68 56.21
N VAL A 425 -37.42 12.61 56.58
CA VAL A 425 -38.89 12.57 56.51
C VAL A 425 -39.40 13.61 57.50
N GLU A 426 -40.00 14.70 57.01
CA GLU A 426 -40.76 15.66 57.85
C GLU A 426 -42.04 15.03 58.40
#